data_AF-A0A6C2CC87-F1
#
_entry.id   AF-A0A6C2CC87-F1
#
_cell.length_a   1.000
_cell.length_b   1.000
_cell.length_c   1.000
_cell.angle_alpha   90.00
_cell.angle_beta   90.00
_cell.angle_gamma   90.00
#
_symmetry.space_group_name_H-M   'P 1'
#
loop_
_entity.id
_entity.type
_entity.pdbx_description
1 polymer ?
#
loop_
_entity_poly.entity_id
_entity_poly.type
_entity_poly.pdbx_seq_one_letter_code
_entity_poly.pdbx_strand_id
1 'polypeptide(L)'
;MARTDEAPGLSAEAAFEAFARDCPVAERQQALTTLIRAKLIPKKADDSRFQSGFRALVTATTDQALPAQERLLALAEVVRAAQVVKRLQAGLATALAPAFTESLPPLQALKEADDRLNVARACGLFEAPWLKAYLARSIAEEEQGENARLELATGLLRQSDSIASMLTSIANPLREVHPETEAPGDSLARRLTRILAALRGVIPASELEAGDAVGQALHQLVSVPFRAVGRPQNEKVQTELAKEVMLLTHEVLRTRFSVATDPAMFQAVSYCRQLLGGGSWPSALQDCLSLLIKDIREALILLGRQGVRDQQLLAQLDMLSNFPQRAQAIAREIAERHPEMDEDTRHWLTHGRLPVRRESSNTAQETAAREADESIGLALHAAKEARQAMEGIRNPLMATLDIYEQGLVAVTSDCFTRLEALALQVEAAAHHRGLALYGTPGEQVDFAPKLFTQIGATDRQKVILKQPAVVRVRKDGSVGDVVVKGLVE
;
A
#
# COMPACT_ATOMS: atom_id res chain seq x y z
N MET A 1 -49.65 41.19 27.03
CA MET A 1 -48.94 41.78 25.86
C MET A 1 -48.18 40.68 25.16
N ALA A 2 -48.82 40.01 24.19
CA ALA A 2 -48.15 39.08 23.30
C ALA A 2 -47.77 39.87 22.04
N ARG A 3 -46.47 39.93 21.72
CA ARG A 3 -45.99 40.52 20.46
C ARG A 3 -46.26 39.54 19.33
N THR A 4 -47.29 39.82 18.55
CA THR A 4 -47.46 39.34 17.18
C THR A 4 -46.52 40.15 16.29
N ASP A 5 -45.31 39.63 16.07
CA ASP A 5 -44.48 40.03 14.92
C ASP A 5 -44.90 39.17 13.73
N GLU A 6 -46.02 39.52 13.10
CA GLU A 6 -46.35 39.08 11.74
C GLU A 6 -46.25 40.30 10.83
N ALA A 7 -45.13 40.42 10.12
CA ALA A 7 -45.11 41.23 8.90
C ALA A 7 -46.24 40.71 7.99
N PRO A 8 -47.04 41.59 7.35
CA PRO A 8 -48.15 41.16 6.52
C PRO A 8 -47.60 40.34 5.34
N GLY A 9 -47.72 39.01 5.44
CA GLY A 9 -47.30 38.10 4.38
C GLY A 9 -48.14 38.34 3.13
N LEU A 10 -47.48 38.31 1.96
CA LEU A 10 -48.16 38.31 0.65
C LEU A 10 -49.29 37.27 0.66
N SER A 11 -50.49 37.66 0.24
CA SER A 11 -51.59 36.72 0.05
C SER A 11 -51.22 35.68 -1.02
N ALA A 12 -51.87 34.52 -1.00
CA ALA A 12 -51.61 33.44 -1.96
C ALA A 12 -51.70 33.91 -3.43
N GLU A 13 -52.72 34.69 -3.77
CA GLU A 13 -52.90 35.24 -5.12
C GLU A 13 -51.84 36.30 -5.46
N ALA A 14 -51.53 37.20 -4.52
CA ALA A 14 -50.46 38.19 -4.68
C ALA A 14 -49.09 37.53 -4.88
N ALA A 15 -48.83 36.38 -4.26
CA ALA A 15 -47.60 35.62 -4.44
C ALA A 15 -47.52 34.97 -5.85
N PHE A 16 -48.62 34.47 -6.42
CA PHE A 16 -48.62 33.99 -7.81
C PHE A 16 -48.38 35.14 -8.80
N GLU A 17 -49.01 36.30 -8.59
CA GLU A 17 -48.79 37.48 -9.43
C GLU A 17 -47.36 38.00 -9.33
N ALA A 18 -46.83 38.13 -8.11
CA ALA A 18 -45.45 38.55 -7.87
C ALA A 18 -44.41 37.57 -8.44
N PHE A 19 -44.72 36.28 -8.49
CA PHE A 19 -43.83 35.28 -9.08
C PHE A 19 -43.84 35.34 -10.62
N ALA A 20 -44.99 35.67 -11.22
CA ALA A 20 -45.17 35.68 -12.67
C ALA A 20 -44.73 36.98 -13.36
N ARG A 21 -44.72 38.10 -12.63
CA ARG A 21 -44.38 39.41 -13.18
C ARG A 21 -42.90 39.50 -13.55
N ASP A 22 -42.60 40.47 -14.40
CA ASP A 22 -41.22 40.88 -14.66
C ASP A 22 -40.67 41.61 -13.42
N CYS A 23 -39.73 40.98 -12.73
CA CYS A 23 -39.15 41.45 -11.48
C CYS A 23 -37.75 40.84 -11.30
N PRO A 24 -36.92 41.46 -10.43
CA PRO A 24 -35.62 40.90 -10.05
C PRO A 24 -35.75 39.48 -9.49
N VAL A 25 -34.70 38.67 -9.67
CA VAL A 25 -34.71 37.26 -9.23
C VAL A 25 -34.96 37.13 -7.73
N ALA A 26 -34.45 38.07 -6.92
CA ALA A 26 -34.65 38.10 -5.47
C ALA A 26 -36.13 38.27 -5.06
N GLU A 27 -36.88 39.12 -5.77
CA GLU A 27 -38.33 39.28 -5.51
C GLU A 27 -39.09 38.01 -5.90
N ARG A 28 -38.68 37.38 -7.01
CA ARG A 28 -39.24 36.11 -7.46
C ARG A 28 -38.97 34.98 -6.47
N GLN A 29 -37.78 34.93 -5.85
CA GLN A 29 -37.45 34.01 -4.75
C GLN A 29 -38.37 34.20 -3.53
N GLN A 30 -38.64 35.44 -3.13
CA GLN A 30 -39.54 35.73 -2.01
C GLN A 30 -40.98 35.27 -2.29
N ALA A 31 -41.46 35.51 -3.51
CA ALA A 31 -42.77 35.02 -3.96
C ALA A 31 -42.82 33.49 -3.97
N LEU A 32 -41.81 32.82 -4.53
CA LEU A 32 -41.71 31.36 -4.53
C LEU A 32 -41.65 30.78 -3.12
N THR A 33 -40.91 31.41 -2.22
CA THR A 33 -40.84 31.03 -0.80
C THR A 33 -42.22 31.08 -0.14
N THR A 34 -42.99 32.14 -0.39
CA THR A 34 -44.37 32.27 0.09
C THR A 34 -45.25 31.16 -0.46
N LEU A 35 -45.16 30.88 -1.76
CA LEU A 35 -45.92 29.82 -2.43
C LEU A 35 -45.59 28.41 -1.91
N ILE A 36 -44.31 28.12 -1.64
CA ILE A 36 -43.85 26.85 -1.06
C ILE A 36 -44.34 26.70 0.37
N ARG A 37 -44.18 27.73 1.22
CA ARG A 37 -44.63 27.71 2.62
C ARG A 37 -46.13 27.49 2.73
N ALA A 38 -46.90 28.09 1.84
CA ALA A 38 -48.35 27.90 1.75
C ALA A 38 -48.76 26.56 1.11
N LYS A 39 -47.80 25.72 0.66
CA LYS A 39 -48.02 24.42 0.01
C LYS A 39 -48.95 24.48 -1.21
N LEU A 40 -48.91 25.59 -1.96
CA LEU A 40 -49.84 25.85 -3.06
C LEU A 40 -49.38 25.20 -4.37
N ILE A 41 -48.08 25.30 -4.68
CA ILE A 41 -47.54 24.88 -5.98
C ILE A 41 -47.62 23.38 -6.27
N PRO A 42 -47.56 22.42 -5.31
CA PRO A 42 -47.70 21.01 -5.65
C PRO A 42 -49.03 20.68 -6.34
N LYS A 43 -50.11 21.39 -5.99
CA LYS A 43 -51.46 21.19 -6.56
C LYS A 43 -51.79 22.17 -7.68
N LYS A 44 -51.15 23.33 -7.72
CA LYS A 44 -51.41 24.42 -8.67
C LYS A 44 -50.26 24.66 -9.65
N ALA A 45 -49.41 23.67 -9.89
CA ALA A 45 -48.29 23.90 -10.78
C ALA A 45 -48.72 24.13 -12.25
N ASP A 46 -49.97 23.81 -12.65
CA ASP A 46 -50.51 24.13 -13.99
C ASP A 46 -51.01 25.57 -14.09
N ASP A 47 -51.00 26.31 -12.98
CA ASP A 47 -51.33 27.73 -12.98
C ASP A 47 -50.37 28.46 -13.95
N SER A 48 -50.94 29.18 -14.91
CA SER A 48 -50.20 29.88 -15.96
C SER A 48 -49.21 30.89 -15.39
N ARG A 49 -49.52 31.50 -14.23
CA ARG A 49 -48.65 32.44 -13.52
C ARG A 49 -47.41 31.72 -12.98
N PHE A 50 -47.59 30.55 -12.38
CA PHE A 50 -46.46 29.72 -11.95
C PHE A 50 -45.60 29.27 -13.13
N GLN A 51 -46.22 28.80 -14.22
CA GLN A 51 -45.48 28.40 -15.42
C GLN A 51 -44.73 29.58 -16.07
N SER A 52 -45.28 30.79 -16.00
CA SER A 52 -44.61 32.02 -16.44
C SER A 52 -43.39 32.33 -15.57
N GLY A 53 -43.56 32.39 -14.25
CA GLY A 53 -42.46 32.68 -13.32
C GLY A 53 -41.34 31.61 -13.37
N PHE A 54 -41.70 30.34 -13.52
CA PHE A 54 -40.72 29.26 -13.68
C PHE A 54 -39.91 29.42 -14.97
N ARG A 55 -40.56 29.71 -16.11
CA ARG A 55 -39.85 29.99 -17.38
C ARG A 55 -38.96 31.23 -17.29
N ALA A 56 -39.38 32.26 -16.56
CA ALA A 56 -38.57 33.44 -16.31
C ALA A 56 -37.31 33.10 -15.49
N LEU A 57 -37.42 32.26 -14.46
CA LEU A 57 -36.25 31.75 -13.72
C LEU A 57 -35.31 30.96 -14.64
N VAL A 58 -35.83 30.05 -15.46
CA VAL A 58 -35.01 29.27 -16.40
C VAL A 58 -34.26 30.19 -17.36
N THR A 59 -34.93 31.21 -17.91
CA THR A 59 -34.32 32.18 -18.83
C THR A 59 -33.21 32.99 -18.13
N ALA A 60 -33.43 33.40 -16.88
CA ALA A 60 -32.46 34.16 -16.10
C ALA A 60 -31.16 33.39 -15.80
N THR A 61 -31.16 32.06 -15.86
CA THR A 61 -29.93 31.26 -15.64
C THR A 61 -28.86 31.52 -16.72
N THR A 62 -29.29 31.86 -17.94
CA THR A 62 -28.43 32.10 -19.10
C THR A 62 -28.26 33.57 -19.47
N ASP A 63 -28.97 34.47 -18.81
CA ASP A 63 -28.92 35.89 -19.15
C ASP A 63 -27.61 36.52 -18.67
N GLN A 64 -26.70 36.77 -19.62
CA GLN A 64 -25.38 37.36 -19.35
C GLN A 64 -25.47 38.84 -18.94
N ALA A 65 -26.61 39.51 -19.15
CA ALA A 65 -26.82 40.86 -18.65
C ALA A 65 -27.10 40.90 -17.14
N LEU A 66 -27.51 39.77 -16.55
CA LEU A 66 -27.75 39.69 -15.11
C LEU A 66 -26.45 39.50 -14.32
N PRO A 67 -26.37 40.07 -13.09
CA PRO A 67 -25.28 39.80 -12.19
C PRO A 67 -25.09 38.30 -11.93
N ALA A 68 -23.84 37.88 -11.74
CA ALA A 68 -23.46 36.50 -11.42
C ALA A 68 -24.31 35.87 -10.29
N GLN A 69 -24.55 36.66 -9.22
CA GLN A 69 -25.37 36.23 -8.09
C GLN A 69 -26.82 35.94 -8.51
N GLU A 70 -27.43 36.77 -9.36
CA GLU A 70 -28.82 36.58 -9.80
C GLU A 70 -28.97 35.36 -10.71
N ARG A 71 -28.00 35.12 -11.59
CA ARG A 71 -27.99 33.91 -12.44
C ARG A 71 -27.91 32.63 -11.62
N LEU A 72 -27.02 32.59 -10.62
CA LEU A 72 -26.91 31.46 -9.70
C LEU A 72 -28.15 31.29 -8.82
N LEU A 73 -28.74 32.40 -8.37
CA LEU A 73 -29.96 32.38 -7.57
C LEU A 73 -31.14 31.84 -8.40
N ALA A 74 -31.24 32.25 -9.66
CA ALA A 74 -32.25 31.71 -10.57
C ALA A 74 -32.08 30.19 -10.74
N LEU A 75 -30.84 29.71 -10.92
CA LEU A 75 -30.53 28.28 -10.98
C LEU A 75 -30.95 27.54 -9.70
N ALA A 76 -30.63 28.09 -8.54
CA ALA A 76 -31.03 27.53 -7.23
C ALA A 76 -32.55 27.42 -7.10
N GLU A 77 -33.29 28.47 -7.48
CA GLU A 77 -34.75 28.52 -7.36
C GLU A 77 -35.46 27.60 -8.37
N VAL A 78 -34.89 27.40 -9.57
CA VAL A 78 -35.40 26.37 -10.53
C VAL A 78 -35.33 24.98 -9.90
N VAL A 79 -34.18 24.62 -9.30
CA VAL A 79 -34.02 23.34 -8.62
C VAL A 79 -34.98 23.24 -7.43
N ARG A 80 -35.05 24.28 -6.60
CA ARG A 80 -35.94 24.31 -5.43
C ARG A 80 -37.42 24.14 -5.81
N ALA A 81 -37.88 24.78 -6.87
CA ALA A 81 -39.22 24.60 -7.40
C ALA A 81 -39.45 23.14 -7.84
N ALA A 82 -38.50 22.53 -8.54
CA ALA A 82 -38.59 21.14 -8.98
C ALA A 82 -38.56 20.12 -7.84
N GLN A 83 -37.91 20.43 -6.73
CA GLN A 83 -37.95 19.58 -5.53
C GLN A 83 -39.34 19.53 -4.89
N VAL A 84 -40.04 20.66 -4.87
CA VAL A 84 -41.40 20.76 -4.32
C VAL A 84 -42.44 20.21 -5.29
N VAL A 85 -42.22 20.38 -6.59
CA VAL A 85 -43.14 19.99 -7.65
C VAL A 85 -42.55 18.82 -8.45
N LYS A 86 -42.79 17.58 -7.98
CA LYS A 86 -42.20 16.34 -8.54
C LYS A 86 -42.27 16.21 -10.06
N ARG A 87 -43.37 16.65 -10.67
CA ARG A 87 -43.55 16.60 -12.13
C ARG A 87 -42.57 17.48 -12.92
N LEU A 88 -41.95 18.50 -12.31
CA LEU A 88 -40.90 19.30 -12.95
C LEU A 88 -39.55 18.56 -12.97
N GLN A 89 -39.34 17.55 -12.11
CA GLN A 89 -38.06 16.85 -12.01
C GLN A 89 -37.65 16.18 -13.33
N ALA A 90 -38.62 15.59 -14.05
CA ALA A 90 -38.36 14.92 -15.32
C ALA A 90 -37.85 15.87 -16.42
N GLY A 91 -38.24 17.15 -16.37
CA GLY A 91 -37.81 18.17 -17.34
C GLY A 91 -36.67 19.06 -16.86
N LEU A 92 -36.17 18.86 -15.64
CA LEU A 92 -35.23 19.78 -14.98
C LEU A 92 -33.90 19.87 -15.73
N ALA A 93 -33.32 18.71 -16.11
CA ALA A 93 -32.08 18.68 -16.88
C ALA A 93 -32.23 19.37 -18.24
N THR A 94 -33.33 19.12 -18.95
CA THR A 94 -33.62 19.78 -20.24
C THR A 94 -33.76 21.29 -20.08
N ALA A 95 -34.45 21.75 -19.03
CA ALA A 95 -34.64 23.17 -18.78
C ALA A 95 -33.33 23.89 -18.44
N LEU A 96 -32.43 23.23 -17.68
CA LEU A 96 -31.18 23.82 -17.22
C LEU A 96 -29.99 23.61 -18.18
N ALA A 97 -30.09 22.71 -19.16
CA ALA A 97 -29.01 22.42 -20.10
C ALA A 97 -28.34 23.67 -20.72
N PRO A 98 -29.08 24.72 -21.13
CA PRO A 98 -28.47 25.94 -21.65
C PRO A 98 -27.50 26.63 -20.67
N ALA A 99 -27.78 26.57 -19.36
CA ALA A 99 -26.94 27.18 -18.32
C ALA A 99 -25.60 26.49 -18.12
N PHE A 100 -25.46 25.23 -18.57
CA PHE A 100 -24.25 24.43 -18.42
C PHE A 100 -23.38 24.40 -19.68
N THR A 101 -23.72 25.19 -20.71
CA THR A 101 -22.90 25.35 -21.92
C THR A 101 -21.60 26.10 -21.65
N GLU A 102 -21.62 27.02 -20.69
CA GLU A 102 -20.47 27.79 -20.21
C GLU A 102 -20.26 27.56 -18.70
N SER A 103 -19.07 27.92 -18.19
CA SER A 103 -18.78 27.81 -16.76
C SER A 103 -19.72 28.68 -15.95
N LEU A 104 -20.27 28.10 -14.88
CA LEU A 104 -21.07 28.85 -13.91
C LEU A 104 -20.22 29.89 -13.16
N PRO A 105 -20.84 31.00 -12.69
CA PRO A 105 -20.18 31.93 -11.80
C PRO A 105 -19.78 31.26 -10.47
N PRO A 106 -18.80 31.81 -9.72
CA PRO A 106 -18.37 31.24 -8.44
C PRO A 106 -19.53 31.07 -7.46
N LEU A 107 -19.63 29.89 -6.85
CA LEU A 107 -20.74 29.51 -5.96
C LEU A 107 -20.89 30.48 -4.75
N GLN A 108 -19.79 31.11 -4.36
CA GLN A 108 -19.63 32.03 -3.24
C GLN A 108 -20.32 33.38 -3.47
N ALA A 109 -20.77 33.65 -4.71
CA ALA A 109 -21.67 34.78 -4.96
C ALA A 109 -23.03 34.60 -4.25
N LEU A 110 -23.41 33.37 -3.89
CA LEU A 110 -24.60 33.08 -3.08
C LEU A 110 -24.28 33.09 -1.58
N LYS A 111 -25.03 33.88 -0.80
CA LYS A 111 -24.87 34.00 0.65
C LYS A 111 -25.49 32.83 1.43
N GLU A 112 -26.65 32.37 1.00
CA GLU A 112 -27.40 31.31 1.70
C GLU A 112 -26.88 29.91 1.35
N ALA A 113 -26.69 29.07 2.38
CA ALA A 113 -26.19 27.71 2.21
C ALA A 113 -27.16 26.80 1.44
N ASP A 114 -28.48 27.00 1.61
CA ASP A 114 -29.50 26.26 0.89
C ASP A 114 -29.51 26.56 -0.61
N ASP A 115 -29.23 27.81 -0.99
CA ASP A 115 -29.12 28.20 -2.40
C ASP A 115 -27.89 27.54 -3.04
N ARG A 116 -26.75 27.55 -2.33
CA ARG A 116 -25.53 26.84 -2.78
C ARG A 116 -25.76 25.33 -2.90
N LEU A 117 -26.49 24.72 -1.98
CA LEU A 117 -26.89 23.32 -2.06
C LEU A 117 -27.75 23.05 -3.30
N ASN A 118 -28.68 23.92 -3.64
CA ASN A 118 -29.51 23.73 -4.83
C ASN A 118 -28.71 23.89 -6.13
N VAL A 119 -27.74 24.79 -6.18
CA VAL A 119 -26.79 24.85 -7.31
C VAL A 119 -25.92 23.59 -7.39
N ALA A 120 -25.45 23.06 -6.26
CA ALA A 120 -24.70 21.80 -6.23
C ALA A 120 -25.52 20.63 -6.78
N ARG A 121 -26.82 20.56 -6.44
CA ARG A 121 -27.76 19.57 -7.00
C ARG A 121 -27.95 19.75 -8.51
N ALA A 122 -28.03 20.98 -9.01
CA ALA A 122 -28.05 21.24 -10.46
C ALA A 122 -26.80 20.69 -11.13
N CYS A 123 -25.62 20.94 -10.56
CA CYS A 123 -24.35 20.44 -11.07
C CYS A 123 -24.34 18.91 -11.17
N GLY A 124 -24.99 18.21 -10.24
CA GLY A 124 -25.12 16.75 -10.26
C GLY A 124 -25.95 16.16 -11.41
N LEU A 125 -26.61 17.00 -12.22
CA LEU A 125 -27.43 16.60 -13.38
C LEU A 125 -26.65 16.60 -14.71
N PHE A 126 -25.43 17.14 -14.73
CA PHE A 126 -24.71 17.41 -15.98
C PHE A 126 -23.27 16.87 -15.95
N GLU A 127 -22.72 16.71 -17.15
CA GLU A 127 -21.31 16.52 -17.41
C GLU A 127 -20.83 17.64 -18.32
N ALA A 128 -19.75 18.32 -17.93
CA ALA A 128 -19.14 19.35 -18.75
C ALA A 128 -17.63 19.44 -18.47
N PRO A 129 -16.77 19.79 -19.45
CA PRO A 129 -15.32 19.82 -19.27
C PRO A 129 -14.84 20.73 -18.12
N TRP A 130 -15.56 21.83 -17.86
CA TRP A 130 -15.25 22.79 -16.81
C TRP A 130 -15.78 22.36 -15.42
N LEU A 131 -16.73 21.42 -15.37
CA LEU A 131 -17.52 21.13 -14.18
C LEU A 131 -16.68 20.49 -13.06
N LYS A 132 -15.75 19.59 -13.40
CA LYS A 132 -14.84 18.98 -12.43
C LYS A 132 -14.04 20.03 -11.66
N ALA A 133 -13.46 21.00 -12.38
CA ALA A 133 -12.69 22.09 -11.78
C ALA A 133 -13.58 23.03 -10.95
N TYR A 134 -14.79 23.33 -11.45
CA TYR A 134 -15.77 24.14 -10.74
C TYR A 134 -16.21 23.51 -9.41
N LEU A 135 -16.51 22.21 -9.41
CA LEU A 135 -16.90 21.46 -8.21
C LEU A 135 -15.76 21.42 -7.19
N ALA A 136 -14.54 21.12 -7.63
CA ALA A 136 -13.38 21.09 -6.74
C ALA A 136 -13.09 22.45 -6.09
N ARG A 137 -13.19 23.54 -6.87
CA ARG A 137 -13.06 24.91 -6.34
C ARG A 137 -14.17 25.25 -5.36
N SER A 138 -15.42 24.91 -5.70
CA SER A 138 -16.58 25.15 -4.83
C SER A 138 -16.46 24.41 -3.49
N ILE A 139 -15.94 23.17 -3.48
CA ILE A 139 -15.66 22.41 -2.24
C ILE A 139 -14.59 23.13 -1.40
N ALA A 140 -13.51 23.58 -2.04
CA ALA A 140 -12.42 24.27 -1.37
C ALA A 140 -12.84 25.63 -0.79
N GLU A 141 -13.75 26.35 -1.45
CA GLU A 141 -14.20 27.67 -1.01
C GLU A 141 -15.43 27.61 -0.07
N GLU A 142 -16.14 26.49 0.04
CA GLU A 142 -17.32 26.36 0.90
C GLU A 142 -16.96 26.42 2.39
N GLU A 143 -17.62 27.29 3.15
CA GLU A 143 -17.33 27.55 4.56
C GLU A 143 -18.27 26.83 5.52
N GLN A 144 -19.58 27.00 5.30
CA GLN A 144 -20.62 26.70 6.29
C GLN A 144 -21.78 25.85 5.73
N GLY A 145 -21.72 25.43 4.47
CA GLY A 145 -22.72 24.57 3.84
C GLY A 145 -22.29 23.10 3.83
N GLU A 146 -22.48 22.36 4.91
CA GLU A 146 -22.11 20.93 5.00
C GLU A 146 -22.87 20.08 3.97
N ASN A 147 -24.17 20.31 3.83
CA ASN A 147 -25.00 19.61 2.84
C ASN A 147 -24.57 19.99 1.41
N ALA A 148 -24.28 21.27 1.16
CA ALA A 148 -23.79 21.72 -0.14
C ALA A 148 -22.45 21.05 -0.47
N ARG A 149 -21.53 21.00 0.50
CA ARG A 149 -20.22 20.33 0.37
C ARG A 149 -20.35 18.84 0.06
N LEU A 150 -21.29 18.14 0.72
CA LEU A 150 -21.56 16.72 0.45
C LEU A 150 -22.09 16.51 -0.98
N GLU A 151 -23.02 17.35 -1.44
CA GLU A 151 -23.56 17.27 -2.79
C GLU A 151 -22.48 17.59 -3.85
N LEU A 152 -21.66 18.62 -3.61
CA LEU A 152 -20.53 18.95 -4.48
C LEU A 152 -19.51 17.81 -4.55
N ALA A 153 -19.18 17.19 -3.41
CA ALA A 153 -18.30 16.03 -3.35
C ALA A 153 -18.89 14.83 -4.12
N THR A 154 -20.20 14.62 -4.02
CA THR A 154 -20.91 13.59 -4.79
C THR A 154 -20.81 13.85 -6.29
N GLY A 155 -21.04 15.10 -6.72
CA GLY A 155 -20.86 15.51 -8.11
C GLY A 155 -19.41 15.31 -8.58
N LEU A 156 -18.42 15.73 -7.79
CA LEU A 156 -17.01 15.64 -8.17
C LEU A 156 -16.55 14.19 -8.29
N LEU A 157 -17.05 13.32 -7.41
CA LEU A 157 -16.80 11.88 -7.47
C LEU A 157 -17.30 11.31 -8.81
N ARG A 158 -18.50 11.67 -9.29
CA ARG A 158 -19.00 11.23 -10.60
C ARG A 158 -18.14 11.71 -11.78
N GLN A 159 -17.47 12.85 -11.62
CA GLN A 159 -16.57 13.44 -12.63
C GLN A 159 -15.11 12.96 -12.52
N SER A 160 -14.81 12.01 -11.63
CA SER A 160 -13.45 11.58 -11.34
C SER A 160 -13.23 10.13 -11.76
N ASP A 161 -12.05 9.86 -12.32
CA ASP A 161 -11.67 8.52 -12.77
C ASP A 161 -11.25 7.61 -11.60
N SER A 162 -10.82 8.22 -10.49
CA SER A 162 -10.35 7.52 -9.29
C SER A 162 -10.45 8.40 -8.05
N ILE A 163 -10.35 7.79 -6.86
CA ILE A 163 -10.25 8.51 -5.58
C ILE A 163 -9.02 9.43 -5.58
N ALA A 164 -7.87 8.95 -6.05
CA ALA A 164 -6.65 9.76 -6.14
C ALA A 164 -6.83 11.02 -7.01
N SER A 165 -7.49 10.89 -8.17
CA SER A 165 -7.84 12.03 -9.04
C SER A 165 -8.76 13.04 -8.32
N MET A 166 -9.76 12.55 -7.60
CA MET A 166 -10.68 13.40 -6.82
C MET A 166 -9.94 14.20 -5.75
N LEU A 167 -9.11 13.54 -4.94
CA LEU A 167 -8.32 14.18 -3.87
C LEU A 167 -7.37 15.24 -4.44
N THR A 168 -6.69 14.92 -5.54
CA THR A 168 -5.78 15.84 -6.23
C THR A 168 -6.52 17.06 -6.78
N SER A 169 -7.71 16.84 -7.35
CA SER A 169 -8.53 17.92 -7.90
C SER A 169 -8.94 18.94 -6.83
N ILE A 170 -9.22 18.49 -5.60
CA ILE A 170 -9.55 19.37 -4.46
C ILE A 170 -8.30 20.04 -3.90
N ALA A 171 -7.16 19.34 -3.85
CA ALA A 171 -5.94 19.87 -3.27
C ALA A 171 -5.47 21.14 -3.99
N ASN A 172 -5.60 21.22 -5.32
CA ASN A 172 -5.16 22.36 -6.12
C ASN A 172 -5.84 23.70 -5.72
N PRO A 173 -7.17 23.86 -5.81
CA PRO A 173 -7.83 25.10 -5.40
C PRO A 173 -7.68 25.38 -3.91
N LEU A 174 -7.58 24.35 -3.06
CA LEU A 174 -7.42 24.55 -1.61
C LEU A 174 -6.08 25.22 -1.24
N ARG A 175 -5.04 25.11 -2.08
CA ARG A 175 -3.77 25.83 -1.91
C ARG A 175 -3.89 27.33 -2.07
N GLU A 176 -4.89 27.77 -2.83
CA GLU A 176 -5.15 29.18 -3.11
C GLU A 176 -6.08 29.81 -2.06
N VAL A 177 -6.60 29.03 -1.10
CA VAL A 177 -7.48 29.53 -0.03
C VAL A 177 -6.64 30.17 1.07
N HIS A 178 -6.80 31.48 1.23
CA HIS A 178 -6.10 32.30 2.24
C HIS A 178 -7.14 32.94 3.16
N PRO A 179 -7.49 32.31 4.30
CA PRO A 179 -8.47 32.87 5.21
C PRO A 179 -8.01 34.21 5.81
N GLU A 180 -8.83 35.24 5.72
CA GLU A 180 -8.57 36.56 6.32
C GLU A 180 -8.95 36.57 7.81
N THR A 181 -8.25 35.77 8.61
CA THR A 181 -8.49 35.65 10.07
C THR A 181 -7.19 35.77 10.85
N GLU A 182 -7.26 36.06 12.15
CA GLU A 182 -6.08 36.11 13.04
C GLU A 182 -5.25 34.81 13.04
N ALA A 183 -5.90 33.65 12.91
CA ALA A 183 -5.25 32.34 12.84
C ALA A 183 -5.61 31.62 11.53
N PRO A 184 -5.01 31.98 10.38
CA PRO A 184 -5.41 31.48 9.07
C PRO A 184 -5.18 29.97 8.92
N GLY A 185 -4.12 29.42 9.53
CA GLY A 185 -3.87 27.98 9.60
C GLY A 185 -4.96 27.20 10.33
N ASP A 186 -5.49 27.72 11.45
CA ASP A 186 -6.59 27.08 12.18
C ASP A 186 -7.90 27.14 11.39
N SER A 187 -8.19 28.26 10.73
CA SER A 187 -9.35 28.44 9.87
C SER A 187 -9.33 27.47 8.68
N LEU A 188 -8.17 27.34 8.02
CA LEU A 188 -7.99 26.37 6.92
C LEU A 188 -8.08 24.93 7.41
N ALA A 189 -7.54 24.61 8.59
CA ALA A 189 -7.62 23.27 9.17
C ALA A 189 -9.08 22.87 9.47
N ARG A 190 -9.88 23.75 10.08
CA ARG A 190 -11.31 23.49 10.30
C ARG A 190 -12.06 23.26 8.98
N ARG A 191 -11.73 24.03 7.95
CA ARG A 191 -12.30 23.87 6.62
C ARG A 191 -11.93 22.51 6.02
N LEU A 192 -10.65 22.14 6.06
CA LEU A 192 -10.16 20.85 5.60
C LEU A 192 -10.82 19.69 6.37
N THR A 193 -10.99 19.79 7.68
CA THR A 193 -11.74 18.81 8.48
C THR A 193 -13.15 18.57 7.93
N ARG A 194 -13.88 19.65 7.58
CA ARG A 194 -15.22 19.53 6.98
C ARG A 194 -15.20 18.95 5.56
N ILE A 195 -14.16 19.24 4.77
CA ILE A 195 -13.95 18.62 3.46
C ILE A 195 -13.74 17.11 3.61
N LEU A 196 -12.83 16.68 4.49
CA LEU A 196 -12.57 15.26 4.75
C LEU A 196 -13.83 14.54 5.25
N ALA A 197 -14.62 15.17 6.11
CA ALA A 197 -15.91 14.62 6.57
C ALA A 197 -16.92 14.44 5.42
N ALA A 198 -17.01 15.39 4.48
CA ALA A 198 -17.85 15.26 3.29
C ALA A 198 -17.35 14.14 2.36
N LEU A 199 -16.03 14.03 2.15
CA LEU A 199 -15.42 12.95 1.39
C LEU A 199 -15.71 11.58 2.00
N ARG A 200 -15.63 11.48 3.32
CA ARG A 200 -16.00 10.28 4.09
C ARG A 200 -17.48 9.91 3.94
N GLY A 201 -18.35 10.89 3.68
CA GLY A 201 -19.76 10.67 3.38
C GLY A 201 -20.03 10.07 2.00
N VAL A 202 -19.12 10.21 1.03
CA VAL A 202 -19.37 9.80 -0.37
C VAL A 202 -18.48 8.64 -0.84
N ILE A 203 -17.23 8.56 -0.38
CA ILE A 203 -16.26 7.56 -0.84
C ILE A 203 -16.70 6.12 -0.54
N PRO A 204 -17.24 5.78 0.65
CA PRO A 204 -17.61 4.39 0.95
C PRO A 204 -18.71 3.82 0.05
N ALA A 205 -19.58 4.67 -0.48
CA ALA A 205 -20.65 4.27 -1.41
C ALA A 205 -20.21 4.29 -2.88
N SER A 206 -18.98 4.73 -3.16
CA SER A 206 -18.43 4.79 -4.51
C SER A 206 -17.97 3.43 -5.01
N GLU A 207 -18.06 3.20 -6.32
CA GLU A 207 -17.42 2.08 -7.02
C GLU A 207 -16.07 2.46 -7.67
N LEU A 208 -15.67 3.75 -7.62
CA LEU A 208 -14.41 4.20 -8.22
C LEU A 208 -13.21 3.49 -7.62
N GLU A 209 -12.25 3.08 -8.44
CA GLU A 209 -10.98 2.56 -7.95
C GLU A 209 -10.21 3.60 -7.12
N ALA A 210 -9.29 3.12 -6.28
CA ALA A 210 -8.43 4.00 -5.50
C ALA A 210 -7.57 4.92 -6.41
N GLY A 211 -7.10 4.37 -7.53
CA GLY A 211 -6.14 5.01 -8.43
C GLY A 211 -4.71 4.97 -7.89
N ASP A 212 -3.76 5.32 -8.76
CA ASP A 212 -2.34 5.32 -8.40
C ASP A 212 -2.04 6.34 -7.29
N ALA A 213 -1.21 5.94 -6.33
CA ALA A 213 -0.68 6.79 -5.27
C ALA A 213 -1.75 7.55 -4.46
N VAL A 214 -2.92 6.94 -4.21
CA VAL A 214 -4.00 7.55 -3.40
C VAL A 214 -3.52 8.01 -2.02
N GLY A 215 -2.60 7.28 -1.37
CA GLY A 215 -2.00 7.68 -0.09
C GLY A 215 -1.22 8.99 -0.19
N GLN A 216 -0.48 9.18 -1.29
CA GLN A 216 0.21 10.42 -1.59
C GLN A 216 -0.77 11.57 -1.89
N ALA A 217 -1.84 11.30 -2.65
CA ALA A 217 -2.87 12.29 -2.95
C ALA A 217 -3.57 12.78 -1.66
N LEU A 218 -3.88 11.87 -0.73
CA LEU A 218 -4.42 12.23 0.59
C LEU A 218 -3.42 13.05 1.40
N HIS A 219 -2.15 12.63 1.43
CA HIS A 219 -1.10 13.39 2.11
C HIS A 219 -0.94 14.81 1.53
N GLN A 220 -1.00 14.96 0.20
CA GLN A 220 -0.91 16.27 -0.46
C GLN A 220 -2.11 17.15 -0.14
N LEU A 221 -3.33 16.62 -0.18
CA LEU A 221 -4.55 17.33 0.20
C LEU A 221 -4.45 17.89 1.63
N VAL A 222 -3.83 17.14 2.55
CA VAL A 222 -3.73 17.53 3.96
C VAL A 222 -2.54 18.44 4.26
N SER A 223 -1.39 18.25 3.61
CA SER A 223 -0.15 18.94 3.99
C SER A 223 0.15 20.20 3.18
N VAL A 224 -0.17 20.20 1.88
CA VAL A 224 0.24 21.27 0.96
C VAL A 224 -0.48 22.61 1.23
N PRO A 225 -1.79 22.65 1.55
CA PRO A 225 -2.49 23.92 1.79
C PRO A 225 -1.87 24.76 2.92
N PHE A 226 -1.28 24.12 3.93
CA PHE A 226 -0.64 24.82 5.05
C PHE A 226 0.70 25.48 4.73
N ARG A 227 1.27 25.26 3.54
CA ARG A 227 2.55 25.88 3.15
C ARG A 227 2.42 27.41 3.01
N ALA A 228 1.26 27.90 2.59
CA ALA A 228 1.01 29.33 2.38
C ALA A 228 0.57 30.03 3.67
N VAL A 229 -0.30 29.40 4.47
CA VAL A 229 -0.94 30.02 5.65
C VAL A 229 -0.33 29.62 6.99
N GLY A 230 0.64 28.72 6.98
CA GLY A 230 1.22 28.13 8.18
C GLY A 230 0.39 26.97 8.76
N ARG A 231 1.02 26.19 9.64
CA ARG A 231 0.37 25.06 10.32
C ARG A 231 -0.64 25.56 11.37
N PRO A 232 -1.75 24.83 11.60
CA PRO A 232 -2.65 25.14 12.72
C PRO A 232 -1.90 25.09 14.04
N GLN A 233 -2.23 25.99 14.97
CA GLN A 233 -1.59 26.10 16.28
C GLN A 233 -2.51 25.62 17.40
N ASN A 234 -3.82 25.64 17.19
CA ASN A 234 -4.77 25.19 18.19
C ASN A 234 -4.82 23.65 18.27
N GLU A 235 -4.47 23.08 19.42
CA GLU A 235 -4.41 21.63 19.64
C GLU A 235 -5.75 20.92 19.38
N LYS A 236 -6.89 21.57 19.71
CA LYS A 236 -8.22 21.01 19.43
C LYS A 236 -8.45 20.90 17.93
N VAL A 237 -8.09 21.94 17.18
CA VAL A 237 -8.20 21.97 15.72
C VAL A 237 -7.28 20.93 15.07
N GLN A 238 -6.03 20.81 15.54
CA GLN A 238 -5.10 19.78 15.09
C GLN A 238 -5.64 18.37 15.35
N THR A 239 -6.21 18.15 16.54
CA THR A 239 -6.79 16.85 16.94
C THR A 239 -8.02 16.50 16.09
N GLU A 240 -8.92 17.46 15.84
CA GLU A 240 -10.09 17.25 14.97
C GLU A 240 -9.69 16.96 13.52
N LEU A 241 -8.69 17.67 12.99
CA LEU A 241 -8.14 17.39 11.66
C LEU A 241 -7.51 15.99 11.60
N ALA A 242 -6.66 15.65 12.58
CA ALA A 242 -6.03 14.33 12.66
C ALA A 242 -7.08 13.21 12.71
N LYS A 243 -8.14 13.40 13.50
CA LYS A 243 -9.27 12.47 13.59
C LYS A 243 -9.89 12.20 12.22
N GLU A 244 -10.28 13.23 11.48
CA GLU A 244 -10.92 13.03 10.18
C GLU A 244 -9.96 12.47 9.11
N VAL A 245 -8.66 12.80 9.17
CA VAL A 245 -7.65 12.16 8.30
C VAL A 245 -7.57 10.65 8.56
N MET A 246 -7.55 10.25 9.83
CA MET A 246 -7.49 8.84 10.22
C MET A 246 -8.77 8.10 9.84
N LEU A 247 -9.94 8.70 10.06
CA LEU A 247 -11.22 8.11 9.67
C LEU A 247 -11.33 7.95 8.16
N LEU A 248 -10.93 8.95 7.38
CA LEU A 248 -10.93 8.83 5.92
C LEU A 248 -9.94 7.76 5.43
N THR A 249 -8.75 7.68 6.05
CA THR A 249 -7.75 6.64 5.74
C THR A 249 -8.35 5.25 5.98
N HIS A 250 -8.98 5.04 7.14
CA HIS A 250 -9.67 3.79 7.47
C HIS A 250 -10.75 3.44 6.43
N GLU A 251 -11.60 4.39 6.04
CA GLU A 251 -12.67 4.13 5.07
C GLU A 251 -12.12 3.77 3.69
N VAL A 252 -11.03 4.39 3.24
CA VAL A 252 -10.37 4.02 1.98
C VAL A 252 -9.80 2.60 2.08
N LEU A 253 -9.06 2.27 3.13
CA LEU A 253 -8.50 0.92 3.33
C LEU A 253 -9.59 -0.16 3.36
N ARG A 254 -10.69 0.11 4.07
CA ARG A 254 -11.84 -0.80 4.21
C ARG A 254 -12.58 -1.03 2.89
N THR A 255 -12.70 0.01 2.07
CA THR A 255 -13.51 -0.03 0.84
C THR A 255 -12.68 -0.34 -0.41
N ARG A 256 -11.35 -0.19 -0.34
CA ARG A 256 -10.38 -0.46 -1.42
C ARG A 256 -9.26 -1.35 -0.91
N PHE A 257 -9.54 -2.64 -0.83
CA PHE A 257 -8.58 -3.62 -0.32
C PHE A 257 -7.24 -3.63 -1.11
N SER A 258 -7.23 -3.23 -2.39
CA SER A 258 -6.02 -3.15 -3.22
C SER A 258 -4.93 -2.23 -2.67
N VAL A 259 -5.29 -1.26 -1.80
CA VAL A 259 -4.32 -0.34 -1.19
C VAL A 259 -4.05 -0.65 0.29
N ALA A 260 -4.63 -1.73 0.83
CA ALA A 260 -4.50 -2.09 2.24
C ALA A 260 -3.05 -2.38 2.65
N THR A 261 -2.25 -2.90 1.71
CA THR A 261 -0.84 -3.24 1.91
C THR A 261 0.11 -2.11 1.53
N ASP A 262 -0.39 -0.98 1.00
CA ASP A 262 0.46 0.14 0.59
C ASP A 262 0.83 1.01 1.81
N PRO A 263 2.10 1.06 2.24
CA PRO A 263 2.54 1.90 3.35
C PRO A 263 2.29 3.39 3.10
N ALA A 264 2.22 3.84 1.84
CA ALA A 264 1.99 5.24 1.50
C ALA A 264 0.63 5.75 1.97
N MET A 265 -0.35 4.87 2.20
CA MET A 265 -1.67 5.23 2.76
C MET A 265 -1.58 5.93 4.12
N PHE A 266 -0.51 5.68 4.88
CA PHE A 266 -0.34 6.23 6.23
C PHE A 266 0.47 7.54 6.25
N GLN A 267 0.91 8.06 5.10
CA GLN A 267 1.70 9.30 5.03
C GLN A 267 0.94 10.52 5.60
N ALA A 268 -0.36 10.62 5.32
CA ALA A 268 -1.20 11.68 5.87
C ALA A 268 -1.33 11.58 7.40
N VAL A 269 -1.46 10.35 7.92
CA VAL A 269 -1.51 10.08 9.37
C VAL A 269 -0.17 10.42 10.05
N SER A 270 0.95 10.04 9.43
CA SER A 270 2.29 10.40 9.92
C SER A 270 2.49 11.92 9.99
N TYR A 271 2.01 12.65 8.98
CA TYR A 271 2.00 14.12 9.01
C TYR A 271 1.16 14.67 10.18
N CYS A 272 -0.02 14.12 10.44
CA CYS A 272 -0.83 14.50 11.60
C CYS A 272 -0.13 14.23 12.93
N ARG A 273 0.66 13.14 13.04
CA ARG A 273 1.49 12.88 14.22
C ARG A 273 2.52 13.99 14.44
N GLN A 274 3.15 14.46 13.37
CA GLN A 274 4.10 15.58 13.42
C GLN A 274 3.42 16.90 13.78
N LEU A 275 2.19 17.14 13.30
CA LEU A 275 1.40 18.32 13.67
C LEU A 275 1.11 18.37 15.17
N LEU A 276 0.86 17.22 15.79
CA LEU A 276 0.60 17.07 17.22
C LEU A 276 1.89 16.99 18.07
N GLY A 277 3.04 17.41 17.52
CA GLY A 277 4.31 17.49 18.25
C GLY A 277 5.15 16.20 18.25
N GLY A 278 4.76 15.15 17.50
CA GLY A 278 5.55 13.93 17.31
C GLY A 278 5.61 12.96 18.51
N GLY A 279 5.04 13.35 19.66
CA GLY A 279 4.98 12.55 20.87
C GLY A 279 3.94 11.43 20.82
N SER A 280 3.34 11.13 21.97
CA SER A 280 2.21 10.22 22.08
C SER A 280 0.94 10.83 21.50
N TRP A 281 0.15 10.03 20.81
CA TRP A 281 -1.17 10.40 20.34
C TRP A 281 -2.11 10.78 21.49
N PRO A 282 -2.88 11.88 21.34
CA PRO A 282 -3.94 12.26 22.27
C PRO A 282 -4.94 11.13 22.54
N SER A 283 -5.49 11.08 23.76
CA SER A 283 -6.51 10.10 24.14
C SER A 283 -7.78 10.18 23.28
N ALA A 284 -8.13 11.38 22.80
CA ALA A 284 -9.27 11.60 21.91
C ALA A 284 -9.18 10.87 20.56
N LEU A 285 -7.99 10.37 20.17
CA LEU A 285 -7.76 9.65 18.92
C LEU A 285 -7.70 8.13 19.08
N GLN A 286 -7.83 7.59 20.30
CA GLN A 286 -7.63 6.16 20.57
C GLN A 286 -8.57 5.25 19.78
N ASP A 287 -9.83 5.65 19.59
CA ASP A 287 -10.79 4.87 18.80
C ASP A 287 -10.35 4.80 17.33
N CYS A 288 -9.90 5.91 16.76
CA CYS A 288 -9.43 5.98 15.37
C CYS A 288 -8.11 5.22 15.18
N LEU A 289 -7.20 5.30 16.16
CA LEU A 289 -5.96 4.51 16.17
C LEU A 289 -6.28 3.02 16.18
N SER A 290 -7.26 2.60 16.97
CA SER A 290 -7.63 1.19 17.09
C SER A 290 -8.16 0.63 15.77
N LEU A 291 -8.90 1.44 15.00
CA LEU A 291 -9.35 1.06 13.64
C LEU A 291 -8.15 0.87 12.69
N LEU A 292 -7.24 1.84 12.62
CA LEU A 292 -6.07 1.73 11.73
C LEU A 292 -5.09 0.62 12.14
N ILE A 293 -4.92 0.38 13.45
CA ILE A 293 -4.12 -0.74 13.96
C ILE A 293 -4.73 -2.07 13.50
N LYS A 294 -6.06 -2.19 13.51
CA LYS A 294 -6.75 -3.36 12.98
C LYS A 294 -6.49 -3.52 11.47
N ASP A 295 -6.60 -2.43 10.70
CA ASP A 295 -6.34 -2.48 9.25
C ASP A 295 -4.90 -2.94 8.94
N ILE A 296 -3.90 -2.38 9.62
CA ILE A 296 -2.49 -2.79 9.46
C ILE A 296 -2.29 -4.24 9.88
N ARG A 297 -2.91 -4.69 10.97
CA ARG A 297 -2.82 -6.08 11.41
C ARG A 297 -3.29 -7.03 10.30
N GLU A 298 -4.45 -6.75 9.70
CA GLU A 298 -4.98 -7.56 8.61
C GLU A 298 -4.08 -7.53 7.37
N ALA A 299 -3.53 -6.36 7.03
CA ALA A 299 -2.60 -6.22 5.91
C ALA A 299 -1.28 -6.98 6.13
N LEU A 300 -0.72 -6.93 7.35
CA LEU A 300 0.47 -7.70 7.73
C LEU A 300 0.20 -9.21 7.70
N ILE A 301 -0.99 -9.65 8.12
CA ILE A 301 -1.40 -11.06 8.03
C ILE A 301 -1.47 -11.51 6.57
N LEU A 302 -2.07 -10.70 5.71
CA LEU A 302 -2.19 -10.98 4.28
C LEU A 302 -0.81 -11.14 3.63
N LEU A 303 0.09 -10.16 3.82
CA LEU A 303 1.45 -10.21 3.27
C LEU A 303 2.25 -11.38 3.86
N GLY A 304 2.13 -11.61 5.16
CA GLY A 304 2.83 -12.69 5.85
C GLY A 304 2.45 -14.07 5.32
N ARG A 305 1.18 -14.30 5.00
CA ARG A 305 0.71 -15.53 4.34
C ARG A 305 1.28 -15.72 2.92
N GLN A 306 1.72 -14.64 2.29
CA GLN A 306 2.37 -14.64 0.97
C GLN A 306 3.90 -14.71 1.08
N GLY A 307 4.47 -14.78 2.30
CA GLY A 307 5.92 -14.74 2.55
C GLY A 307 6.56 -13.36 2.31
N VAL A 308 5.73 -12.32 2.16
CA VAL A 308 6.14 -10.94 1.93
C VAL A 308 6.34 -10.24 3.26
N ARG A 309 7.51 -9.61 3.43
CA ARG A 309 7.93 -8.93 4.65
C ARG A 309 8.13 -7.45 4.34
N ASP A 310 7.13 -6.64 4.65
CA ASP A 310 7.15 -5.20 4.39
C ASP A 310 7.53 -4.41 5.66
N GLN A 311 8.79 -3.97 5.71
CA GLN A 311 9.31 -3.21 6.85
C GLN A 311 8.66 -1.83 6.99
N GLN A 312 8.22 -1.20 5.89
CA GLN A 312 7.59 0.11 5.94
C GLN A 312 6.18 0.00 6.53
N LEU A 313 5.43 -1.05 6.17
CA LEU A 313 4.12 -1.33 6.75
C LEU A 313 4.23 -1.69 8.24
N LEU A 314 5.24 -2.50 8.63
CA LEU A 314 5.49 -2.80 10.03
C LEU A 314 5.88 -1.54 10.83
N ALA A 315 6.63 -0.61 10.24
CA ALA A 315 6.93 0.67 10.85
C ALA A 315 5.67 1.56 11.04
N GLN A 316 4.64 1.40 10.21
CA GLN A 316 3.36 2.10 10.43
C GLN A 316 2.65 1.58 11.69
N LEU A 317 2.75 0.29 12.02
CA LEU A 317 2.22 -0.26 13.28
C LEU A 317 2.85 0.40 14.51
N ASP A 318 4.17 0.63 14.47
CA ASP A 318 4.91 1.39 15.49
C ASP A 318 4.47 2.86 15.52
N MET A 319 4.25 3.47 14.35
CA MET A 319 3.76 4.84 14.25
C MET A 319 2.37 5.01 14.91
N LEU A 320 1.47 4.03 14.77
CA LEU A 320 0.13 4.06 15.38
C LEU A 320 0.12 3.64 16.85
N SER A 321 1.06 2.80 17.27
CA SER A 321 1.17 2.33 18.63
C SER A 321 2.00 3.33 19.43
N ASN A 322 1.38 4.11 20.33
CA ASN A 322 2.05 5.10 21.19
C ASN A 322 3.40 4.65 21.82
N PHE A 323 3.58 3.35 21.99
CA PHE A 323 4.78 2.73 22.55
C PHE A 323 5.26 1.58 21.64
N PRO A 324 6.59 1.49 21.36
CA PRO A 324 7.15 0.40 20.56
C PRO A 324 6.87 -1.00 21.12
N GLN A 325 6.78 -1.12 22.45
CA GLN A 325 6.45 -2.38 23.11
C GLN A 325 5.04 -2.87 22.74
N ARG A 326 4.08 -1.95 22.52
CA ARG A 326 2.73 -2.31 22.10
C ARG A 326 2.72 -2.78 20.64
N ALA A 327 3.43 -2.10 19.74
CA ALA A 327 3.58 -2.57 18.36
C ALA A 327 4.24 -3.95 18.31
N GLN A 328 5.30 -4.16 19.10
CA GLN A 328 5.98 -5.45 19.19
C GLN A 328 5.08 -6.54 19.76
N ALA A 329 4.28 -6.24 20.79
CA ALA A 329 3.31 -7.20 21.34
C ALA A 329 2.27 -7.62 20.29
N ILE A 330 1.74 -6.67 19.51
CA ILE A 330 0.80 -6.95 18.42
C ILE A 330 1.47 -7.80 17.34
N ALA A 331 2.70 -7.46 16.92
CA ALA A 331 3.42 -8.22 15.89
C ALA A 331 3.74 -9.65 16.35
N ARG A 332 4.11 -9.85 17.63
CA ARG A 332 4.27 -11.18 18.24
C ARG A 332 2.97 -11.96 18.26
N GLU A 333 1.86 -11.33 18.64
CA GLU A 333 0.54 -11.97 18.63
C GLU A 333 0.16 -12.46 17.22
N ILE A 334 0.51 -11.70 16.16
CA ILE A 334 0.32 -12.15 14.77
C ILE A 334 1.13 -13.41 14.51
N ALA A 335 2.43 -13.41 14.83
CA ALA A 335 3.31 -14.56 14.60
C ALA A 335 2.85 -15.82 15.36
N GLU A 336 2.33 -15.67 16.58
CA GLU A 336 1.83 -16.76 17.42
C GLU A 336 0.49 -17.33 16.92
N ARG A 337 -0.43 -16.46 16.48
CA ARG A 337 -1.77 -16.86 16.03
C ARG A 337 -1.82 -17.40 14.60
N HIS A 338 -0.77 -17.18 13.82
CA HIS A 338 -0.71 -17.56 12.41
C HIS A 338 0.43 -18.55 12.11
N PRO A 339 0.35 -19.81 12.59
CA PRO A 339 1.35 -20.83 12.35
C PRO A 339 1.45 -21.26 10.88
N GLU A 340 0.51 -20.84 10.03
CA GLU A 340 0.56 -21.05 8.58
C GLU A 340 1.63 -20.21 7.86
N MET A 341 2.13 -19.13 8.48
CA MET A 341 3.22 -18.31 7.92
C MET A 341 4.57 -19.03 8.00
N ASP A 342 5.50 -18.73 7.09
CA ASP A 342 6.84 -19.30 7.13
C ASP A 342 7.65 -18.80 8.35
N GLU A 343 8.66 -19.56 8.74
CA GLU A 343 9.46 -19.29 9.94
C GLU A 343 10.22 -17.96 9.85
N ASP A 344 10.73 -17.59 8.67
CA ASP A 344 11.45 -16.33 8.45
C ASP A 344 10.51 -15.13 8.64
N THR A 345 9.26 -15.24 8.16
CA THR A 345 8.21 -14.22 8.35
C THR A 345 7.78 -14.10 9.81
N ARG A 346 7.55 -15.22 10.51
CA ARG A 346 7.25 -15.18 11.96
C ARG A 346 8.40 -14.59 12.76
N HIS A 347 9.63 -14.97 12.46
CA HIS A 347 10.82 -14.42 13.09
C HIS A 347 10.93 -12.90 12.85
N TRP A 348 10.67 -12.45 11.62
CA TRP A 348 10.63 -11.03 11.26
C TRP A 348 9.59 -10.26 12.08
N LEU A 349 8.36 -10.77 12.22
CA LEU A 349 7.30 -10.16 13.04
C LEU A 349 7.69 -10.09 14.53
N THR A 350 8.30 -11.14 15.08
CA THR A 350 8.70 -11.19 16.49
C THR A 350 9.84 -10.20 16.83
N HIS A 351 10.82 -10.08 15.94
CA HIS A 351 12.06 -9.33 16.18
C HIS A 351 12.07 -7.95 15.50
N GLY A 352 11.08 -7.66 14.66
CA GLY A 352 10.92 -6.39 13.94
C GLY A 352 11.98 -6.13 12.86
N ARG A 353 12.77 -7.14 12.51
CA ARG A 353 13.88 -7.05 11.55
C ARG A 353 13.99 -8.33 10.76
N LEU A 354 14.30 -8.20 9.46
CA LEU A 354 14.60 -9.35 8.64
C LEU A 354 15.78 -10.10 9.28
N PRO A 355 15.71 -11.44 9.42
CA PRO A 355 16.87 -12.18 9.84
C PRO A 355 18.01 -11.83 8.88
N VAL A 356 19.10 -11.31 9.42
CA VAL A 356 20.35 -11.21 8.66
C VAL A 356 20.72 -12.65 8.37
N ARG A 357 20.41 -13.15 7.18
CA ARG A 357 21.08 -14.33 6.66
C ARG A 357 22.55 -13.95 6.67
N ARG A 358 23.27 -14.41 7.69
CA ARG A 358 24.71 -14.55 7.59
C ARG A 358 24.89 -15.52 6.45
N GLU A 359 25.09 -15.00 5.25
CA GLU A 359 25.83 -15.73 4.23
C GLU A 359 27.09 -16.18 4.96
N SER A 360 27.17 -17.47 5.29
CA SER A 360 28.43 -18.07 5.69
C SER A 360 29.40 -17.68 4.59
N SER A 361 30.32 -16.77 4.88
CA SER A 361 31.18 -16.12 3.89
C SER A 361 31.66 -17.16 2.86
N ASN A 362 31.60 -16.87 1.56
CA ASN A 362 32.03 -17.80 0.51
C ASN A 362 33.38 -18.48 0.83
N THR A 363 34.27 -17.77 1.53
CA THR A 363 35.54 -18.28 2.06
C THR A 363 35.41 -19.43 3.07
N ALA A 364 34.42 -19.40 3.97
CA ALA A 364 34.13 -20.47 4.92
C ALA A 364 33.50 -21.70 4.24
N GLN A 365 32.63 -21.48 3.25
CA GLN A 365 32.09 -22.57 2.43
C GLN A 365 33.17 -23.22 1.56
N GLU A 366 34.06 -22.42 0.98
CA GLU A 366 35.20 -22.90 0.18
C GLU A 366 36.22 -23.67 1.04
N THR A 367 36.48 -23.20 2.27
CA THR A 367 37.36 -23.90 3.22
C THR A 367 36.77 -25.26 3.62
N ALA A 368 35.48 -25.31 4.00
CA ALA A 368 34.81 -26.56 4.34
C ALA A 368 34.75 -27.53 3.15
N ALA A 369 34.52 -27.02 1.94
CA ALA A 369 34.52 -27.84 0.72
C ALA A 369 35.91 -28.41 0.40
N ARG A 370 36.98 -27.66 0.69
CA ARG A 370 38.37 -28.11 0.52
C ARG A 370 38.76 -29.16 1.54
N GLU A 371 38.39 -28.97 2.81
CA GLU A 371 38.61 -29.97 3.88
C GLU A 371 37.86 -31.28 3.59
N ALA A 372 36.64 -31.19 3.07
CA ALA A 372 35.88 -32.36 2.63
C ALA A 372 36.59 -33.11 1.48
N ASP A 373 37.14 -32.39 0.50
CA ASP A 373 37.90 -33.00 -0.60
C ASP A 373 39.18 -33.68 -0.15
N GLU A 374 39.89 -33.09 0.82
CA GLU A 374 41.05 -33.71 1.44
C GLU A 374 40.68 -35.02 2.15
N SER A 375 39.62 -35.01 2.95
CA SER A 375 39.11 -36.21 3.64
C SER A 375 38.70 -37.32 2.68
N ILE A 376 37.94 -36.98 1.62
CA ILE A 376 37.53 -37.94 0.57
C ILE A 376 38.75 -38.46 -0.19
N GLY A 377 39.74 -37.60 -0.46
CA GLY A 377 41.00 -37.97 -1.10
C GLY A 377 41.81 -38.98 -0.31
N LEU A 378 41.95 -38.76 1.00
CA LEU A 378 42.63 -39.68 1.91
C LEU A 378 41.87 -41.01 2.01
N ALA A 379 40.53 -40.96 2.08
CA ALA A 379 39.70 -42.17 2.07
C ALA A 379 39.88 -42.96 0.77
N LEU A 380 39.93 -42.29 -0.40
CA LEU A 380 40.18 -42.93 -1.69
C LEU A 380 41.53 -43.64 -1.71
N HIS A 381 42.56 -42.99 -1.17
CA HIS A 381 43.88 -43.59 -1.06
C HIS A 381 43.86 -44.84 -0.18
N ALA A 382 43.30 -44.76 1.03
CA ALA A 382 43.18 -45.89 1.94
C ALA A 382 42.33 -47.04 1.36
N ALA A 383 41.26 -46.73 0.62
CA ALA A 383 40.44 -47.72 -0.07
C ALA A 383 41.23 -48.47 -1.15
N LYS A 384 42.08 -47.76 -1.92
CA LYS A 384 42.94 -48.39 -2.94
C LYS A 384 44.01 -49.28 -2.31
N GLU A 385 44.65 -48.85 -1.23
CA GLU A 385 45.63 -49.67 -0.49
C GLU A 385 44.98 -50.93 0.10
N ALA A 386 43.82 -50.77 0.75
CA ALA A 386 43.07 -51.90 1.30
C ALA A 386 42.69 -52.92 0.21
N ARG A 387 42.26 -52.45 -0.95
CA ARG A 387 41.94 -53.31 -2.10
C ARG A 387 43.16 -54.07 -2.62
N GLN A 388 44.29 -53.40 -2.78
CA GLN A 388 45.54 -54.03 -3.20
C GLN A 388 46.02 -55.09 -2.20
N ALA A 389 45.95 -54.80 -0.90
CA ALA A 389 46.28 -55.77 0.15
C ALA A 389 45.31 -56.96 0.14
N MET A 390 44.02 -56.71 -0.06
CA MET A 390 42.99 -57.75 -0.14
C MET A 390 43.18 -58.68 -1.34
N GLU A 391 43.51 -58.16 -2.53
CA GLU A 391 43.75 -58.98 -3.73
C GLU A 391 44.86 -60.03 -3.50
N GLY A 392 45.90 -59.68 -2.73
CA GLY A 392 47.00 -60.58 -2.40
C GLY A 392 46.64 -61.67 -1.38
N ILE A 393 45.66 -61.43 -0.50
CA ILE A 393 45.38 -62.31 0.67
C ILE A 393 44.07 -63.08 0.49
N ARG A 394 43.10 -62.57 -0.28
CA ARG A 394 41.75 -63.15 -0.42
C ARG A 394 41.79 -64.62 -0.83
N ASN A 395 42.42 -64.95 -1.96
CA ASN A 395 42.41 -66.32 -2.47
C ASN A 395 43.21 -67.30 -1.58
N PRO A 396 44.45 -66.97 -1.12
CA PRO A 396 45.19 -67.84 -0.21
C PRO A 396 44.48 -68.08 1.12
N LEU A 397 43.87 -67.04 1.71
CA LEU A 397 43.17 -67.14 2.98
C LEU A 397 41.90 -67.98 2.84
N MET A 398 41.10 -67.73 1.80
CA MET A 398 39.88 -68.51 1.53
C MET A 398 40.20 -69.99 1.29
N ALA A 399 41.26 -70.30 0.54
CA ALA A 399 41.69 -71.69 0.32
C ALA A 399 42.15 -72.37 1.62
N THR A 400 42.82 -71.64 2.51
CA THR A 400 43.26 -72.17 3.81
C THR A 400 42.06 -72.41 4.73
N LEU A 401 41.12 -71.46 4.81
CA LEU A 401 39.92 -71.59 5.64
C LEU A 401 39.01 -72.73 5.16
N ASP A 402 38.90 -72.95 3.86
CA ASP A 402 38.10 -74.05 3.30
C ASP A 402 38.64 -75.44 3.69
N ILE A 403 39.96 -75.55 3.92
CA ILE A 403 40.62 -76.80 4.32
C ILE A 403 40.55 -77.01 5.84
N TYR A 404 40.83 -75.97 6.63
CA TYR A 404 41.05 -76.11 8.07
C TYR A 404 39.88 -75.66 8.95
N GLU A 405 39.09 -74.65 8.53
CA GLU A 405 37.99 -74.09 9.32
C GLU A 405 36.81 -73.63 8.43
N GLN A 406 36.08 -74.59 7.86
CA GLN A 406 34.96 -74.34 6.94
C GLN A 406 33.86 -73.42 7.51
N GLY A 407 33.67 -73.41 8.83
CA GLY A 407 32.68 -72.54 9.49
C GLY A 407 32.94 -71.04 9.33
N LEU A 408 34.18 -70.63 9.04
CA LEU A 408 34.56 -69.21 8.88
C LEU A 408 34.56 -68.73 7.42
N VAL A 409 34.42 -69.65 6.45
CA VAL A 409 34.49 -69.35 5.01
C VAL A 409 33.42 -68.33 4.60
N ALA A 410 32.16 -68.57 4.97
CA ALA A 410 31.04 -67.69 4.60
C ALA A 410 31.18 -66.28 5.21
N VAL A 411 31.57 -66.19 6.49
CA VAL A 411 31.73 -64.90 7.19
C VAL A 411 32.90 -64.11 6.64
N THR A 412 34.01 -64.77 6.34
CA THR A 412 35.21 -64.14 5.75
C THR A 412 34.95 -63.66 4.32
N SER A 413 34.21 -64.45 3.53
CA SER A 413 33.77 -64.05 2.18
C SER A 413 32.84 -62.84 2.20
N ASP A 414 31.87 -62.79 3.13
CA ASP A 414 30.98 -61.63 3.27
C ASP A 414 31.76 -60.38 3.68
N CYS A 415 32.74 -60.52 4.58
CA CYS A 415 33.64 -59.43 4.99
C CYS A 415 34.40 -58.85 3.78
N PHE A 416 35.05 -59.69 2.96
CA PHE A 416 35.74 -59.23 1.76
C PHE A 416 34.79 -58.54 0.77
N THR A 417 33.57 -59.06 0.60
CA THR A 417 32.55 -58.46 -0.28
C THR A 417 32.13 -57.08 0.20
N ARG A 418 31.94 -56.89 1.51
CA ARG A 418 31.61 -55.59 2.10
C ARG A 418 32.74 -54.58 1.99
N LEU A 419 33.98 -55.01 2.16
CA LEU A 419 35.16 -54.15 1.98
C LEU A 419 35.31 -53.71 0.52
N GLU A 420 35.04 -54.60 -0.43
CA GLU A 420 35.02 -54.27 -1.86
C GLU A 420 33.90 -53.26 -2.21
N ALA A 421 32.70 -53.45 -1.65
CA ALA A 421 31.59 -52.50 -1.81
C ALA A 421 31.90 -51.12 -1.20
N LEU A 422 32.55 -51.07 -0.02
CA LEU A 422 32.97 -49.82 0.61
C LEU A 422 34.00 -49.08 -0.25
N ALA A 423 35.00 -49.79 -0.79
CA ALA A 423 35.99 -49.21 -1.68
C ALA A 423 35.35 -48.58 -2.92
N LEU A 424 34.39 -49.28 -3.55
CA LEU A 424 33.64 -48.75 -4.70
C LEU A 424 32.81 -47.50 -4.36
N GLN A 425 32.21 -47.43 -3.16
CA GLN A 425 31.46 -46.24 -2.72
C GLN A 425 32.38 -45.04 -2.52
N VAL A 426 33.58 -45.25 -1.97
CA VAL A 426 34.59 -44.19 -1.80
C VAL A 426 35.11 -43.73 -3.16
N GLU A 427 35.36 -44.64 -4.11
CA GLU A 427 35.73 -44.30 -5.50
C GLU A 427 34.64 -43.47 -6.19
N ALA A 428 33.36 -43.82 -6.04
CA ALA A 428 32.24 -43.06 -6.59
C ALA A 428 32.13 -41.65 -5.98
N ALA A 429 32.29 -41.54 -4.65
CA ALA A 429 32.28 -40.25 -3.96
C ALA A 429 33.42 -39.33 -4.44
N ALA A 430 34.63 -39.90 -4.60
CA ALA A 430 35.76 -39.18 -5.16
C ALA A 430 35.51 -38.76 -6.61
N HIS A 431 34.95 -39.64 -7.44
CA HIS A 431 34.64 -39.33 -8.84
C HIS A 431 33.62 -38.19 -8.98
N HIS A 432 32.57 -38.16 -8.16
CA HIS A 432 31.59 -37.07 -8.15
C HIS A 432 32.19 -35.71 -7.77
N ARG A 433 33.27 -35.72 -6.98
CA ARG A 433 34.04 -34.53 -6.61
C ARG A 433 35.19 -34.21 -7.59
N GLY A 434 35.36 -35.04 -8.63
CA GLY A 434 36.44 -34.92 -9.61
C GLY A 434 37.81 -35.20 -9.03
N LEU A 435 37.93 -36.06 -8.02
CA LEU A 435 39.19 -36.42 -7.36
C LEU A 435 39.75 -37.73 -7.94
N ALA A 436 41.07 -37.79 -8.09
CA ALA A 436 41.78 -39.01 -8.48
C ALA A 436 43.16 -39.10 -7.82
N LEU A 437 43.74 -40.30 -7.83
CA LEU A 437 45.10 -40.55 -7.37
C LEU A 437 46.08 -40.41 -8.53
N TYR A 438 47.16 -39.67 -8.31
CA TYR A 438 48.22 -39.45 -9.28
C TYR A 438 49.53 -40.14 -8.87
N GLY A 439 50.01 -41.00 -9.77
CA GLY A 439 51.22 -41.80 -9.61
C GLY A 439 50.98 -43.20 -9.05
N THR A 440 51.94 -44.10 -9.29
CA THR A 440 51.88 -45.50 -8.84
C THR A 440 52.97 -45.77 -7.81
N PRO A 441 52.66 -46.28 -6.60
CA PRO A 441 53.68 -46.64 -5.63
C PRO A 441 54.74 -47.58 -6.22
N GLY A 442 56.02 -47.29 -5.95
CA GLY A 442 57.18 -48.01 -6.49
C GLY A 442 57.69 -47.49 -7.84
N GLU A 443 56.96 -46.58 -8.50
CA GLU A 443 57.38 -45.96 -9.75
C GLU A 443 58.49 -44.92 -9.52
N GLN A 444 59.48 -44.89 -10.42
CA GLN A 444 60.53 -43.89 -10.40
C GLN A 444 60.10 -42.68 -11.23
N VAL A 445 59.89 -41.54 -10.58
CA VAL A 445 59.34 -40.32 -11.20
C VAL A 445 60.30 -39.14 -11.03
N ASP A 446 60.20 -38.15 -11.92
CA ASP A 446 60.91 -36.89 -11.75
C ASP A 446 60.28 -36.08 -10.60
N PHE A 447 61.11 -35.54 -9.70
CA PHE A 447 60.60 -34.85 -8.53
C PHE A 447 59.87 -33.55 -8.90
N ALA A 448 58.57 -33.51 -8.62
CA ALA A 448 57.71 -32.34 -8.79
C ALA A 448 57.22 -31.81 -7.43
N PRO A 449 57.80 -30.72 -6.89
CA PRO A 449 57.47 -30.22 -5.54
C PRO A 449 56.03 -29.71 -5.40
N LYS A 450 55.35 -29.48 -6.53
CA LYS A 450 53.91 -29.17 -6.57
C LYS A 450 53.05 -30.37 -6.18
N LEU A 451 53.45 -31.58 -6.56
CA LEU A 451 52.67 -32.81 -6.42
C LEU A 451 53.15 -33.68 -5.25
N PHE A 452 54.43 -33.62 -4.90
CA PHE A 452 55.05 -34.54 -3.95
C PHE A 452 55.82 -33.82 -2.84
N THR A 453 55.82 -34.43 -1.67
CA THR A 453 56.66 -34.08 -0.52
C THR A 453 57.73 -35.16 -0.38
N GLN A 454 58.99 -34.72 -0.34
CA GLN A 454 60.13 -35.62 -0.20
C GLN A 454 60.33 -36.04 1.27
N ILE A 455 60.59 -37.33 1.47
CA ILE A 455 60.93 -37.92 2.76
C ILE A 455 62.42 -38.30 2.72
N GLY A 456 63.22 -37.72 3.63
CA GLY A 456 64.67 -37.96 3.69
C GLY A 456 65.50 -36.95 2.87
N ALA A 457 66.83 -37.10 2.91
CA ALA A 457 67.78 -36.23 2.22
C ALA A 457 68.34 -36.93 0.97
N THR A 458 67.83 -36.58 -0.20
CA THR A 458 68.32 -37.14 -1.48
C THR A 458 68.37 -36.05 -2.56
N ASP A 459 69.55 -35.66 -3.03
CA ASP A 459 69.74 -34.64 -4.10
C ASP A 459 69.48 -35.21 -5.53
N ARG A 460 68.60 -36.21 -5.65
CA ARG A 460 68.35 -36.91 -6.92
C ARG A 460 67.14 -36.32 -7.63
N GLN A 461 67.29 -36.03 -8.93
CA GLN A 461 66.17 -35.62 -9.80
C GLN A 461 65.10 -36.71 -9.95
N LYS A 462 65.48 -37.99 -9.80
CA LYS A 462 64.59 -39.15 -9.84
C LYS A 462 64.37 -39.70 -8.43
N VAL A 463 63.11 -39.75 -8.02
CA VAL A 463 62.66 -40.20 -6.70
C VAL A 463 61.68 -41.37 -6.85
N ILE A 464 61.58 -42.20 -5.82
CA ILE A 464 60.64 -43.34 -5.81
C ILE A 464 59.35 -42.91 -5.15
N LEU A 465 58.22 -43.09 -5.83
CA LEU A 465 56.90 -42.76 -5.30
C LEU A 465 56.50 -43.76 -4.20
N LYS A 466 56.26 -43.26 -2.99
CA LYS A 466 55.76 -44.06 -1.85
C LYS A 466 54.26 -43.95 -1.73
N GLN A 467 53.74 -42.74 -1.88
CA GLN A 467 52.32 -42.45 -1.75
C GLN A 467 51.85 -41.59 -2.93
N PRO A 468 50.75 -41.95 -3.63
CA PRO A 468 50.22 -41.14 -4.70
C PRO A 468 49.67 -39.81 -4.18
N ALA A 469 49.71 -38.78 -5.01
CA ALA A 469 49.06 -37.51 -4.69
C ALA A 469 47.55 -37.61 -4.94
N VAL A 470 46.74 -36.87 -4.19
CA VAL A 470 45.31 -36.66 -4.49
C VAL A 470 45.18 -35.38 -5.29
N VAL A 471 44.63 -35.50 -6.50
CA VAL A 471 44.49 -34.38 -7.43
C VAL A 471 43.05 -34.23 -7.92
N ARG A 472 42.66 -33.00 -8.24
CA ARG A 472 41.41 -32.75 -8.95
C ARG A 472 41.63 -32.93 -10.45
N VAL A 473 40.84 -33.78 -11.08
CA VAL A 473 40.88 -34.03 -12.52
C VAL A 473 39.99 -33.00 -13.22
N ARG A 474 40.54 -32.36 -14.26
CA ARG A 474 39.78 -31.42 -15.10
C ARG A 474 38.88 -32.19 -16.07
N LYS A 475 37.93 -31.48 -16.69
CA LYS A 475 36.98 -32.08 -17.66
C LYS A 475 37.66 -32.71 -18.88
N ASP A 476 38.90 -32.30 -19.18
CA ASP A 476 39.75 -32.85 -20.25
C ASP A 476 40.59 -34.06 -19.81
N GLY A 477 40.42 -34.53 -18.58
CA GLY A 477 41.19 -35.64 -18.01
C GLY A 477 42.58 -35.26 -17.49
N SER A 478 42.98 -33.98 -17.61
CA SER A 478 44.29 -33.53 -17.13
C SER A 478 44.32 -33.31 -15.61
N VAL A 479 45.51 -33.41 -15.04
CA VAL A 479 45.77 -33.14 -13.62
C VAL A 479 45.60 -31.65 -13.35
N GLY A 480 44.60 -31.32 -12.52
CA GLY A 480 44.34 -29.99 -12.02
C GLY A 480 45.05 -29.72 -10.69
N ASP A 481 44.28 -29.24 -9.71
CA ASP A 481 44.84 -28.80 -8.43
C ASP A 481 45.16 -29.98 -7.52
N VAL A 482 46.22 -29.82 -6.72
CA VAL A 482 46.65 -30.82 -5.74
C VAL A 482 45.89 -30.58 -4.45
N VAL A 483 45.11 -31.58 -4.04
CA VAL A 483 44.33 -31.56 -2.80
C VAL A 483 45.20 -32.06 -1.64
N VAL A 484 45.90 -33.18 -1.86
CA VAL A 484 46.89 -33.75 -0.91
C VAL A 484 48.14 -34.12 -1.69
N LYS A 485 49.32 -33.71 -1.19
CA LYS A 485 50.59 -34.08 -1.82
C LYS A 485 50.90 -35.55 -1.56
N GLY A 486 51.43 -36.22 -2.57
CA GLY A 486 51.99 -37.57 -2.42
C GLY A 486 53.34 -37.54 -1.70
N LEU A 487 53.87 -38.72 -1.40
CA LEU A 487 55.15 -38.90 -0.72
C LEU A 487 56.15 -39.60 -1.63
N VAL A 488 57.40 -39.13 -1.64
CA VAL A 488 58.51 -39.67 -2.45
C VAL A 488 59.78 -39.81 -1.61
N GLU A 489 60.67 -40.76 -1.95
CA GLU A 489 61.97 -41.02 -1.30
C GLU A 489 63.14 -40.99 -2.29
#